data_AF-A0A2A2EDC8-F1
#
_entry.id   AF-A0A2A2EDC8-F1
#
_cell.length_a   1.000
_cell.length_b   1.000
_cell.length_c   1.000
_cell.angle_alpha   90.00
_cell.angle_beta   90.00
_cell.angle_gamma   90.00
#
_symmetry.space_group_name_H-M   'P 1'
#
loop_
_entity.id
_entity.type
_entity.pdbx_description
1 polymer ?
#
loop_
_entity_poly.entity_id
_entity_poly.type
_entity_poly.pdbx_seq_one_letter_code
_entity_poly.pdbx_strand_id
1 'polypeptide(L)'
;MNMNKRITACISVILTILTSLFAPVVANASSVGAPISENTLKSPTSFPSDITITPGSFEPSPAPIIELPESQKSTIEELSTSRAAMSVAVMRIYALGDGGFSSLNNAGHAWISITNYNGSSLKIGGLTVDDGKSITVGTWGNTDPKGLWYNAEGYAQSTGVYWGDSVSIQRPLRQQDLAVVNQNITTHTSWGLVNNNCSTFASLVWNSVATEDEKVDAGMINLPGNLVSSIKEIGANVSWSLYAEGYRVPFDYPTYYGNPPIRKNPTFDNSSSSS
;
A
#
# COMPACT_ATOMS: atom_id res chain seq x y z
N MET A 1 35.23 -68.82 -4.51
CA MET A 1 34.16 -69.81 -4.69
C MET A 1 32.85 -69.13 -4.28
N ASN A 2 32.00 -68.80 -5.27
CA ASN A 2 30.58 -68.33 -5.27
C ASN A 2 30.18 -67.20 -4.30
N MET A 3 29.42 -66.16 -4.62
CA MET A 3 28.32 -65.89 -5.57
C MET A 3 28.17 -64.35 -5.49
N ASN A 4 28.17 -63.52 -6.53
CA ASN A 4 27.03 -63.27 -7.40
C ASN A 4 27.45 -62.21 -8.44
N LYS A 5 27.37 -62.59 -9.71
CA LYS A 5 27.23 -61.63 -10.82
C LYS A 5 25.78 -61.13 -10.85
N ARG A 6 25.64 -59.89 -11.34
CA ARG A 6 24.54 -59.31 -12.13
C ARG A 6 23.72 -58.19 -11.46
N ILE A 7 23.53 -57.13 -12.27
CA ILE A 7 22.54 -56.04 -12.24
C ILE A 7 23.03 -54.74 -11.53
N THR A 8 23.77 -53.85 -12.23
CA THR A 8 23.30 -52.75 -13.13
C THR A 8 22.92 -51.50 -12.31
N ALA A 9 23.84 -50.56 -12.12
CA ALA A 9 24.11 -49.38 -12.97
C ALA A 9 23.06 -48.27 -12.84
N CYS A 10 23.40 -47.27 -12.01
CA CYS A 10 23.10 -45.84 -12.09
C CYS A 10 23.63 -45.24 -10.78
N ILE A 11 24.09 -43.98 -10.79
CA ILE A 11 24.67 -43.24 -9.65
C ILE A 11 26.20 -43.40 -9.52
N SER A 12 26.94 -42.78 -10.45
CA SER A 12 28.19 -42.03 -10.15
C SER A 12 28.87 -41.53 -11.43
N VAL A 13 28.23 -40.69 -12.25
CA VAL A 13 28.93 -39.84 -13.23
C VAL A 13 28.09 -38.61 -13.60
N ILE A 14 27.80 -37.70 -12.66
CA ILE A 14 27.45 -36.30 -13.00
C ILE A 14 28.00 -35.39 -11.89
N LEU A 15 29.33 -35.21 -11.87
CA LEU A 15 29.97 -34.10 -11.12
C LEU A 15 31.14 -33.47 -11.90
N THR A 16 31.15 -33.57 -13.23
CA THR A 16 32.25 -33.01 -14.05
C THR A 16 31.79 -32.60 -15.45
N ILE A 17 30.69 -31.85 -15.56
CA ILE A 17 30.41 -31.02 -16.74
C ILE A 17 29.82 -29.69 -16.28
N LEU A 18 30.65 -28.85 -15.67
CA LEU A 18 30.32 -27.43 -15.45
C LEU A 18 31.58 -26.56 -15.51
N THR A 19 32.35 -26.67 -16.59
CA THR A 19 33.34 -25.65 -16.99
C THR A 19 33.65 -25.79 -18.48
N SER A 20 32.99 -24.99 -19.33
CA SER A 20 33.51 -24.41 -20.59
C SER A 20 32.35 -24.08 -21.52
N LEU A 21 31.86 -22.85 -21.45
CA LEU A 21 31.15 -22.18 -22.56
C LEU A 21 30.92 -20.70 -22.20
N PHE A 22 32.01 -19.95 -22.03
CA PHE A 22 31.99 -18.49 -22.18
C PHE A 22 33.34 -18.06 -22.77
N ALA A 23 33.39 -18.01 -24.10
CA ALA A 23 34.37 -17.19 -24.81
C ALA A 23 33.68 -15.87 -25.18
N PRO A 24 34.30 -14.71 -24.92
CA PRO A 24 33.70 -13.42 -25.26
C PRO A 24 33.86 -13.14 -26.77
N VAL A 25 32.75 -12.90 -27.45
CA VAL A 25 32.77 -12.26 -28.78
C VAL A 25 32.98 -10.77 -28.55
N VAL A 26 34.09 -10.25 -29.06
CA VAL A 26 34.42 -8.82 -29.10
C VAL A 26 33.58 -8.19 -30.22
N ALA A 27 32.57 -7.40 -29.85
CA ALA A 27 31.92 -6.49 -30.76
C ALA A 27 32.50 -5.08 -30.53
N ASN A 28 33.29 -4.62 -31.51
CA ASN A 28 33.69 -3.23 -31.64
C ASN A 28 32.45 -2.36 -31.85
N ALA A 29 32.17 -1.43 -30.94
CA ALA A 29 31.36 -0.26 -31.22
C ALA A 29 32.18 0.99 -30.83
N SER A 30 32.72 1.64 -31.84
CA SER A 30 33.33 2.96 -31.72
C SER A 30 32.23 4.00 -31.56
N SER A 31 32.32 4.78 -30.47
CA SER A 31 31.91 6.18 -30.29
C SER A 31 30.58 6.67 -30.89
N VAL A 32 29.65 7.11 -30.02
CA VAL A 32 29.24 8.52 -29.83
C VAL A 32 28.04 8.56 -28.88
N GLY A 33 28.11 9.40 -27.82
CA GLY A 33 27.00 9.80 -26.97
C GLY A 33 27.00 9.20 -25.56
N ALA A 34 27.37 9.99 -24.56
CA ALA A 34 27.50 9.58 -23.16
C ALA A 34 26.17 9.09 -22.53
N PRO A 35 26.21 8.11 -21.61
CA PRO A 35 25.05 7.75 -20.80
C PRO A 35 24.72 8.88 -19.83
N ILE A 36 23.46 9.28 -19.82
CA ILE A 36 22.89 10.23 -18.86
C ILE A 36 23.00 9.57 -17.48
N SER A 37 23.76 10.16 -16.57
CA SER A 37 23.95 9.64 -15.22
C SER A 37 22.64 9.67 -14.44
N GLU A 38 22.20 8.49 -14.03
CA GLU A 38 21.16 8.22 -13.06
C GLU A 38 21.61 8.73 -11.68
N ASN A 39 21.45 10.04 -11.46
CA ASN A 39 21.43 10.67 -10.14
C ASN A 39 21.11 12.16 -10.29
N THR A 40 19.82 12.51 -10.17
CA THR A 40 19.29 13.71 -9.47
C THR A 40 17.80 13.84 -9.81
N LEU A 41 16.96 12.96 -9.25
CA LEU A 41 15.56 13.30 -8.97
C LEU A 41 15.47 13.50 -7.46
N LYS A 42 16.00 14.65 -7.01
CA LYS A 42 15.72 15.19 -5.68
C LYS A 42 14.41 15.98 -5.78
N SER A 43 13.50 15.69 -4.85
CA SER A 43 12.22 16.34 -4.53
C SER A 43 11.83 17.62 -5.30
N PRO A 44 10.68 17.67 -6.00
CA PRO A 44 10.18 18.91 -6.59
C PRO A 44 9.40 19.70 -5.54
N THR A 45 10.09 20.39 -4.63
CA THR A 45 9.48 21.45 -3.81
C THR A 45 10.45 22.61 -3.60
N SER A 46 10.69 23.36 -4.68
CA SER A 46 11.14 24.75 -4.55
C SER A 46 10.66 25.53 -5.77
N PHE A 47 9.62 26.35 -5.58
CA PHE A 47 9.31 27.42 -6.51
C PHE A 47 10.43 28.46 -6.49
N PRO A 48 10.88 29.00 -7.64
CA PRO A 48 11.82 30.11 -7.66
C PRO A 48 11.12 31.38 -7.12
N SER A 49 11.69 32.00 -6.10
CA SER A 49 11.11 33.15 -5.39
C SER A 49 11.40 34.52 -6.03
N ASP A 50 12.08 34.58 -7.17
CA ASP A 50 12.54 35.85 -7.76
C ASP A 50 11.92 36.14 -9.13
N ILE A 51 10.59 36.02 -9.26
CA ILE A 51 9.86 36.63 -10.37
C ILE A 51 9.08 37.83 -9.85
N THR A 52 9.67 39.02 -9.99
CA THR A 52 8.93 40.27 -9.84
C THR A 52 8.20 40.55 -11.16
N ILE A 53 6.88 40.35 -11.18
CA ILE A 53 6.07 40.67 -12.36
C ILE A 53 5.79 42.18 -12.35
N THR A 54 6.44 42.92 -13.23
CA THR A 54 6.04 44.29 -13.58
C THR A 54 4.75 44.20 -14.42
N PRO A 55 3.65 44.90 -14.06
CA PRO A 55 2.43 44.85 -14.86
C PRO A 55 2.63 45.66 -16.16
N GLY A 56 3.06 44.97 -17.21
CA GLY A 56 3.01 45.46 -18.58
C GLY A 56 1.82 44.84 -19.30
N SER A 57 1.00 45.67 -19.92
CA SER A 57 -0.20 45.31 -20.69
C SER A 57 0.06 44.18 -21.70
N PHE A 58 -0.46 42.99 -21.42
CA PHE A 58 -0.53 41.90 -22.38
C PHE A 58 -1.86 42.02 -23.14
N GLU A 59 -1.79 42.44 -24.39
CA GLU A 59 -2.84 42.17 -25.37
C GLU A 59 -2.92 40.64 -25.57
N PRO A 60 -4.13 40.03 -25.60
CA PRO A 60 -4.27 38.60 -25.79
C PRO A 60 -4.01 38.25 -27.26
N SER A 61 -2.75 37.94 -27.59
CA SER A 61 -2.43 37.18 -28.81
C SER A 61 -3.03 35.78 -28.66
N PRO A 62 -3.77 35.25 -29.66
CA PRO A 62 -4.32 33.89 -29.56
C PRO A 62 -3.16 32.92 -29.36
N ALA A 63 -3.18 32.23 -28.22
CA ALA A 63 -2.14 31.27 -27.87
C ALA A 63 -1.96 30.27 -29.03
N PRO A 64 -0.73 29.98 -29.47
CA PRO A 64 -0.51 28.96 -30.49
C PRO A 64 -1.03 27.63 -29.92
N ILE A 65 -2.01 27.04 -30.61
CA ILE A 65 -2.48 25.70 -30.31
C ILE A 65 -1.32 24.76 -30.65
N ILE A 66 -0.64 24.25 -29.62
CA ILE A 66 0.38 23.23 -29.80
C ILE A 66 -0.37 21.92 -30.05
N GLU A 67 -0.50 21.53 -31.31
CA GLU A 67 -0.98 20.19 -31.66
C GLU A 67 0.08 19.16 -31.27
N LEU A 68 -0.26 18.29 -30.32
CA LEU A 68 0.60 17.19 -29.91
C LEU A 68 0.67 16.12 -31.02
N PRO A 69 1.83 15.47 -31.21
CA PRO A 69 1.95 14.35 -32.15
C PRO A 69 0.96 13.23 -31.80
N GLU A 70 0.34 12.60 -32.80
CA GLU A 70 -0.70 11.57 -32.62
C GLU A 70 -0.26 10.41 -31.70
N SER A 71 1.04 10.07 -31.72
CA SER A 71 1.62 9.04 -30.84
C SER A 71 1.65 9.40 -29.36
N GLN A 72 1.70 10.70 -29.03
CA GLN A 72 1.60 11.19 -27.65
C GLN A 72 0.13 11.32 -27.23
N LYS A 73 -0.76 11.60 -28.19
CA LYS A 73 -2.19 11.72 -27.95
C LYS A 73 -2.82 10.38 -27.56
N SER A 74 -2.46 9.28 -28.23
CA SER A 74 -2.91 7.93 -27.86
C SER A 74 -2.40 7.51 -26.48
N THR A 75 -1.15 7.84 -26.15
CA THR A 75 -0.57 7.57 -24.82
C THR A 75 -1.24 8.42 -23.75
N ILE A 76 -1.59 9.69 -24.04
CA ILE A 76 -2.33 10.53 -23.09
C ILE A 76 -3.78 10.06 -22.95
N GLU A 77 -4.47 9.63 -24.00
CA GLU A 77 -5.81 9.05 -23.89
C GLU A 77 -5.78 7.76 -23.05
N GLU A 78 -4.81 6.87 -23.28
CA GLU A 78 -4.60 5.65 -22.48
C GLU A 78 -4.21 5.97 -21.02
N LEU A 79 -3.34 6.96 -20.79
CA LEU A 79 -2.98 7.44 -19.46
C LEU A 79 -4.15 8.12 -18.76
N SER A 80 -4.95 8.93 -19.46
CA SER A 80 -6.12 9.65 -18.92
C SER A 80 -7.28 8.71 -18.59
N THR A 81 -7.33 7.54 -19.22
CA THR A 81 -8.29 6.48 -18.93
C THR A 81 -7.74 5.42 -17.97
N SER A 82 -6.46 5.52 -17.59
CA SER A 82 -5.85 4.63 -16.60
C SER A 82 -6.57 4.74 -15.25
N ARG A 83 -6.57 3.64 -14.48
CA ARG A 83 -7.18 3.60 -13.14
C ARG A 83 -6.63 4.69 -12.22
N ALA A 84 -5.35 5.03 -12.36
CA ALA A 84 -4.70 6.07 -11.58
C ALA A 84 -5.20 7.47 -11.98
N ALA A 85 -5.36 7.75 -13.28
CA ALA A 85 -5.85 9.04 -13.75
C ALA A 85 -7.33 9.28 -13.44
N MET A 86 -8.13 8.21 -13.36
CA MET A 86 -9.55 8.26 -12.98
C MET A 86 -9.76 8.08 -11.47
N SER A 87 -8.69 8.09 -10.67
CA SER A 87 -8.79 7.86 -9.24
C SER A 87 -9.24 9.11 -8.50
N VAL A 88 -10.12 8.91 -7.52
CA VAL A 88 -10.63 9.97 -6.64
C VAL A 88 -10.01 9.88 -5.24
N ALA A 89 -9.39 8.73 -4.94
CA ALA A 89 -8.76 8.45 -3.66
C ALA A 89 -7.67 7.38 -3.83
N VAL A 90 -6.80 7.26 -2.83
CA VAL A 90 -5.83 6.17 -2.70
C VAL A 90 -6.11 5.43 -1.41
N MET A 91 -6.23 4.10 -1.47
CA MET A 91 -6.34 3.24 -0.30
C MET A 91 -5.03 2.52 -0.06
N ARG A 92 -4.55 2.48 1.19
CA ARG A 92 -3.39 1.71 1.62
C ARG A 92 -3.80 0.73 2.68
N ILE A 93 -3.46 -0.54 2.52
CA ILE A 93 -3.60 -1.56 3.57
C ILE A 93 -2.28 -1.68 4.32
N TYR A 94 -2.37 -1.81 5.64
CA TYR A 94 -1.24 -1.99 6.54
C TYR A 94 -1.41 -3.29 7.31
N ALA A 95 -0.28 -3.94 7.60
CA ALA A 95 -0.21 -5.00 8.58
C ALA A 95 1.08 -4.88 9.40
N LEU A 96 0.96 -5.17 10.69
CA LEU A 96 2.06 -5.37 11.60
C LEU A 96 1.87 -6.76 12.21
N GLY A 97 2.85 -7.63 12.01
CA GLY A 97 2.88 -8.96 12.61
C GLY A 97 3.43 -8.90 14.04
N ASP A 98 3.06 -9.87 14.85
CA ASP A 98 3.76 -10.16 16.08
C ASP A 98 5.15 -10.76 15.75
N GLY A 99 6.15 -10.49 16.59
CA GLY A 99 7.42 -11.22 16.55
C GLY A 99 7.30 -12.70 16.97
N GLY A 100 6.15 -13.35 16.76
CA GLY A 100 5.84 -14.74 17.07
C GLY A 100 4.71 -14.96 18.10
N PHE A 101 4.08 -16.13 17.98
CA PHE A 101 2.91 -16.65 18.73
C PHE A 101 3.02 -16.75 20.26
N SER A 102 4.07 -16.23 20.91
CA SER A 102 4.36 -16.50 22.33
C SER A 102 3.65 -15.58 23.32
N SER A 103 2.90 -14.57 22.86
CA SER A 103 2.28 -13.59 23.74
C SER A 103 0.94 -13.09 23.18
N LEU A 104 -0.16 -13.49 23.82
CA LEU A 104 -1.51 -12.99 23.58
C LEU A 104 -1.66 -11.47 23.82
N ASN A 105 -0.58 -10.78 24.18
CA ASN A 105 -0.55 -9.35 24.51
C ASN A 105 0.09 -8.50 23.39
N ASN A 106 0.50 -9.10 22.26
CA ASN A 106 1.20 -8.41 21.17
C ASN A 106 0.76 -8.89 19.77
N ALA A 107 -0.52 -9.23 19.59
CA ALA A 107 -1.08 -10.01 18.47
C ALA A 107 -1.03 -9.38 17.06
N GLY A 108 -0.18 -8.37 16.84
CA GLY A 108 -0.14 -7.60 15.60
C GLY A 108 -1.39 -6.73 15.40
N HIS A 109 -1.41 -5.94 14.33
CA HIS A 109 -2.56 -5.12 13.94
C HIS A 109 -2.64 -4.96 12.43
N ALA A 110 -3.85 -4.78 11.90
CA ALA A 110 -4.07 -4.54 10.48
C ALA A 110 -5.19 -3.53 10.29
N TRP A 111 -5.02 -2.63 9.34
CA TRP A 111 -5.94 -1.53 9.09
C TRP A 111 -5.79 -1.02 7.66
N ILE A 112 -6.66 -0.09 7.28
CA ILE A 112 -6.53 0.66 6.02
C ILE A 112 -6.39 2.15 6.30
N SER A 113 -5.72 2.87 5.41
CA SER A 113 -5.88 4.31 5.27
C SER A 113 -6.49 4.62 3.90
N ILE A 114 -7.23 5.72 3.83
CA ILE A 114 -7.77 6.23 2.58
C ILE A 114 -7.49 7.73 2.54
N THR A 115 -6.79 8.15 1.50
CA THR A 115 -6.47 9.56 1.20
C THR A 115 -7.36 10.04 0.07
N ASN A 116 -7.99 11.20 0.26
CA ASN A 116 -8.78 11.86 -0.77
C ASN A 116 -7.85 12.65 -1.72
N TYR A 117 -8.04 12.45 -3.03
CA TYR A 117 -7.35 13.19 -4.09
C TYR A 117 -8.31 13.68 -5.18
N ASN A 118 -9.59 13.87 -4.84
CA ASN A 118 -10.65 14.23 -5.78
C ASN A 118 -10.69 15.73 -6.13
N GLY A 119 -9.79 16.55 -5.58
CA GLY A 119 -9.84 18.02 -5.70
C GLY A 119 -10.98 18.68 -4.91
N SER A 120 -11.76 17.89 -4.17
CA SER A 120 -12.90 18.33 -3.35
C SER A 120 -13.17 17.31 -2.25
N SER A 121 -13.97 17.67 -1.23
CA SER A 121 -14.25 16.75 -0.12
C SER A 121 -15.05 15.52 -0.55
N LEU A 122 -14.67 14.34 -0.03
CA LEU A 122 -15.33 13.05 -0.27
C LEU A 122 -15.95 12.48 1.00
N LYS A 123 -16.95 11.61 0.83
CA LYS A 123 -17.45 10.75 1.90
C LYS A 123 -16.63 9.46 1.95
N ILE A 124 -15.97 9.21 3.07
CA ILE A 124 -15.15 8.02 3.30
C ILE A 124 -15.54 7.41 4.65
N GLY A 125 -16.09 6.19 4.63
CA GLY A 125 -16.57 5.47 5.81
C GLY A 125 -17.59 6.27 6.64
N GLY A 126 -18.34 7.19 6.03
CA GLY A 126 -19.30 8.07 6.71
C GLY A 126 -18.75 9.43 7.14
N LEU A 127 -17.42 9.62 7.15
CA LEU A 127 -16.78 10.91 7.43
C LEU A 127 -16.67 11.76 6.16
N THR A 128 -16.72 13.09 6.30
CA THR A 128 -16.31 14.02 5.24
C THR A 128 -14.80 14.22 5.35
N VAL A 129 -14.07 13.94 4.27
CA VAL A 129 -12.61 14.02 4.19
C VAL A 129 -12.25 15.00 3.08
N ASP A 130 -11.48 16.04 3.40
CA ASP A 130 -11.08 17.09 2.46
C ASP A 130 -9.98 16.61 1.51
N ASP A 131 -9.80 17.33 0.41
CA ASP A 131 -8.78 17.00 -0.57
C ASP A 131 -7.36 17.02 0.05
N GLY A 132 -6.54 16.04 -0.31
CA GLY A 132 -5.21 15.83 0.26
C GLY A 132 -5.19 15.36 1.71
N LYS A 133 -6.35 15.06 2.32
CA LYS A 133 -6.45 14.56 3.70
C LYS A 133 -6.78 13.07 3.73
N SER A 134 -6.41 12.45 4.84
CA SER A 134 -6.53 10.99 5.01
C SER A 134 -7.20 10.62 6.33
N ILE A 135 -7.89 9.47 6.31
CA ILE A 135 -8.34 8.80 7.52
C ILE A 135 -7.75 7.40 7.60
N THR A 136 -7.64 6.86 8.81
CA THR A 136 -7.46 5.41 9.02
C THR A 136 -8.75 4.79 9.48
N VAL A 137 -8.94 3.52 9.13
CA VAL A 137 -10.10 2.73 9.53
C VAL A 137 -9.64 1.31 9.86
N GLY A 138 -10.04 0.82 11.03
CA GLY A 138 -9.69 -0.51 11.50
C GLY A 138 -10.58 -0.95 12.66
N THR A 139 -10.70 -2.27 12.85
CA THR A 139 -11.39 -2.81 14.02
C THR A 139 -10.40 -3.13 15.14
N TRP A 140 -10.72 -2.77 16.37
CA TRP A 140 -9.85 -2.97 17.53
C TRP A 140 -10.48 -3.90 18.57
N GLY A 141 -9.68 -4.83 19.10
CA GLY A 141 -10.10 -5.80 20.11
C GLY A 141 -9.68 -5.47 21.55
N ASN A 142 -8.69 -4.60 21.70
CA ASN A 142 -8.12 -4.12 22.95
C ASN A 142 -8.42 -2.63 23.17
N THR A 143 -9.61 -2.17 22.74
CA THR A 143 -10.12 -0.84 23.02
C THR A 143 -11.43 -0.93 23.79
N ASP A 144 -11.76 0.10 24.55
CA ASP A 144 -13.10 0.28 25.11
C ASP A 144 -13.81 1.47 24.42
N PRO A 145 -14.87 1.21 23.62
CA PRO A 145 -15.43 -0.08 23.22
C PRO A 145 -14.64 -0.76 22.08
N LYS A 146 -14.76 -2.09 21.99
CA LYS A 146 -14.24 -2.91 20.89
C LYS A 146 -15.05 -2.67 19.61
N GLY A 147 -14.43 -2.82 18.44
CA GLY A 147 -15.11 -2.68 17.15
C GLY A 147 -14.43 -1.67 16.23
N LEU A 148 -15.21 -1.09 15.31
CA LEU A 148 -14.73 -0.15 14.29
C LEU A 148 -14.31 1.20 14.87
N TRP A 149 -13.09 1.60 14.56
CA TRP A 149 -12.54 2.91 14.88
C TRP A 149 -12.04 3.62 13.63
N TYR A 150 -12.09 4.95 13.70
CA TYR A 150 -11.51 5.86 12.73
C TYR A 150 -10.38 6.63 13.38
N ASN A 151 -9.25 6.73 12.70
CA ASN A 151 -8.06 7.50 13.10
C ASN A 151 -7.39 7.00 14.41
N ALA A 152 -7.78 5.84 14.92
CA ALA A 152 -7.22 5.29 16.16
C ALA A 152 -5.75 4.89 16.01
N GLU A 153 -5.34 4.40 14.83
CA GLU A 153 -3.95 4.05 14.53
C GLU A 153 -3.04 5.27 14.51
N GLY A 154 -3.50 6.35 13.87
CA GLY A 154 -2.80 7.64 13.84
C GLY A 154 -2.71 8.27 15.24
N TYR A 155 -3.80 8.20 16.01
CA TYR A 155 -3.81 8.62 17.41
C TYR A 155 -2.81 7.81 18.25
N ALA A 156 -2.84 6.48 18.15
CA ALA A 156 -1.91 5.60 18.82
C ALA A 156 -0.45 5.94 18.49
N GLN A 157 -0.13 6.19 17.21
CA GLN A 157 1.20 6.62 16.78
C GLN A 157 1.61 7.94 17.44
N SER A 158 0.69 8.91 17.47
CA SER A 158 0.92 10.23 18.08
C SER A 158 1.15 10.16 19.59
N THR A 159 0.63 9.11 20.24
CA THR A 159 0.81 8.83 21.68
C THR A 159 1.99 7.91 21.99
N GLY A 160 2.81 7.56 20.99
CA GLY A 160 4.06 6.82 21.18
C GLY A 160 4.04 5.36 20.75
N VAL A 161 2.96 4.85 20.14
CA VAL A 161 2.97 3.50 19.56
C VAL A 161 3.86 3.48 18.32
N TYR A 162 4.77 2.49 18.26
CA TYR A 162 5.70 2.32 17.17
C TYR A 162 5.10 1.43 16.06
N TRP A 163 4.95 2.00 14.86
CA TRP A 163 4.49 1.30 13.65
C TRP A 163 5.60 1.08 12.63
N GLY A 164 6.87 1.32 12.98
CA GLY A 164 7.98 1.31 12.00
C GLY A 164 8.26 -0.06 11.38
N ASP A 165 7.79 -1.14 11.99
CA ASP A 165 7.93 -2.51 11.45
C ASP A 165 6.70 -2.95 10.63
N SER A 166 5.72 -2.07 10.43
CA SER A 166 4.55 -2.37 9.61
C SER A 166 4.94 -2.46 8.14
N VAL A 167 4.22 -3.30 7.39
CA VAL A 167 4.28 -3.33 5.93
C VAL A 167 2.99 -2.80 5.35
N SER A 168 3.07 -2.25 4.13
CA SER A 168 1.89 -1.73 3.46
C SER A 168 2.04 -1.70 1.94
N ILE A 169 0.91 -1.81 1.27
CA ILE A 169 0.74 -1.58 -0.17
C ILE A 169 -0.47 -0.67 -0.39
N GLN A 170 -0.48 0.10 -1.47
CA GLN A 170 -1.53 1.04 -1.81
C GLN A 170 -2.09 0.81 -3.21
N ARG A 171 -3.29 1.34 -3.44
CA ARG A 171 -3.93 1.36 -4.76
C ARG A 171 -4.85 2.54 -5.00
N PRO A 172 -4.93 3.02 -6.25
CA PRO A 172 -5.91 4.02 -6.64
C PRO A 172 -7.34 3.46 -6.62
N LEU A 173 -8.26 4.25 -6.09
CA LEU A 173 -9.69 3.97 -6.08
C LEU A 173 -10.41 4.90 -7.06
N ARG A 174 -11.17 4.32 -7.99
CA ARG A 174 -12.19 5.07 -8.74
C ARG A 174 -13.41 5.30 -7.85
N GLN A 175 -14.29 6.21 -8.27
CA GLN A 175 -15.51 6.52 -7.51
C GLN A 175 -16.38 5.29 -7.20
N GLN A 176 -16.49 4.35 -8.15
CA GLN A 176 -17.24 3.10 -7.95
C GLN A 176 -16.56 2.15 -6.96
N ASP A 177 -15.22 2.10 -6.94
CA ASP A 177 -14.45 1.27 -6.02
C ASP A 177 -14.60 1.86 -4.60
N LEU A 178 -14.53 3.19 -4.47
CA LEU A 178 -14.76 3.88 -3.19
C LEU A 178 -16.17 3.65 -2.64
N ALA A 179 -17.19 3.55 -3.50
CA ALA A 179 -18.55 3.23 -3.05
C ALA A 179 -18.63 1.82 -2.42
N VAL A 180 -17.97 0.83 -3.05
CA VAL A 180 -17.86 -0.54 -2.50
C VAL A 180 -17.09 -0.55 -1.18
N VAL A 181 -15.97 0.17 -1.11
CA VAL A 181 -15.17 0.32 0.12
C VAL A 181 -16.01 0.94 1.25
N ASN A 182 -16.74 2.02 0.98
CA ASN A 182 -17.62 2.66 1.94
C ASN A 182 -18.71 1.72 2.47
N GLN A 183 -19.32 0.95 1.58
CA GLN A 183 -20.31 -0.05 1.96
C GLN A 183 -19.68 -1.09 2.91
N ASN A 184 -18.51 -1.63 2.57
CA ASN A 184 -17.85 -2.64 3.38
C ASN A 184 -17.42 -2.12 4.76
N ILE A 185 -16.90 -0.89 4.84
CA ILE A 185 -16.57 -0.25 6.12
C ILE A 185 -17.80 -0.14 7.02
N THR A 186 -18.93 0.30 6.44
CA THR A 186 -20.15 0.59 7.21
C THR A 186 -20.93 -0.65 7.65
N THR A 187 -20.74 -1.80 7.00
CA THR A 187 -21.42 -3.06 7.34
C THR A 187 -20.59 -4.03 8.18
N HIS A 188 -19.29 -3.82 8.32
CA HIS A 188 -18.39 -4.72 9.08
C HIS A 188 -17.82 -4.00 10.30
N THR A 189 -18.69 -3.70 11.27
CA THR A 189 -18.38 -2.77 12.38
C THR A 189 -17.99 -3.47 13.69
N SER A 190 -18.24 -4.76 13.79
CA SER A 190 -18.04 -5.55 15.00
C SER A 190 -16.62 -6.13 15.06
N TRP A 191 -16.19 -6.55 16.26
CA TRP A 191 -14.92 -7.24 16.46
C TRP A 191 -15.13 -8.58 17.16
N GLY A 192 -14.35 -9.59 16.78
CA GLY A 192 -14.31 -10.94 17.35
C GLY A 192 -12.98 -11.63 17.10
N LEU A 193 -12.63 -12.60 17.96
CA LEU A 193 -11.28 -13.18 18.03
C LEU A 193 -10.86 -14.00 16.79
N VAL A 194 -11.78 -14.68 16.11
CA VAL A 194 -11.44 -15.71 15.10
C VAL A 194 -11.73 -15.25 13.66
N ASN A 195 -12.97 -14.81 13.40
CA ASN A 195 -13.46 -14.51 12.04
C ASN A 195 -13.88 -13.05 11.84
N ASN A 196 -13.56 -12.17 12.77
CA ASN A 196 -14.01 -10.78 12.73
C ASN A 196 -13.01 -9.86 13.43
N ASN A 197 -11.73 -10.01 13.10
CA ASN A 197 -10.65 -9.25 13.72
C ASN A 197 -10.09 -8.18 12.76
N CYS A 198 -9.07 -7.45 13.21
CA CYS A 198 -8.41 -6.39 12.43
C CYS A 198 -7.95 -6.87 11.04
N SER A 199 -7.33 -8.05 10.96
CA SER A 199 -6.88 -8.63 9.69
C SER A 199 -8.04 -8.99 8.79
N THR A 200 -9.11 -9.58 9.34
CA THR A 200 -10.31 -9.93 8.57
C THR A 200 -10.95 -8.68 7.99
N PHE A 201 -11.09 -7.63 8.80
CA PHE A 201 -11.64 -6.36 8.34
C PHE A 201 -10.79 -5.73 7.23
N ALA A 202 -9.47 -5.59 7.47
CA ALA A 202 -8.58 -4.94 6.53
C ALA A 202 -8.49 -5.69 5.19
N SER A 203 -8.35 -7.02 5.24
CA SER A 203 -8.30 -7.86 4.04
C SER A 203 -9.64 -7.85 3.29
N LEU A 204 -10.78 -7.91 3.99
CA LEU A 204 -12.10 -7.84 3.38
C LEU A 204 -12.32 -6.52 2.62
N VAL A 205 -12.02 -5.39 3.24
CA VAL A 205 -12.20 -4.08 2.60
C VAL A 205 -11.25 -3.95 1.39
N TRP A 206 -9.99 -4.35 1.53
CA TRP A 206 -9.03 -4.33 0.42
C TRP A 206 -9.47 -5.24 -0.74
N ASN A 207 -9.77 -6.50 -0.43
CA ASN A 207 -10.13 -7.54 -1.42
C ASN A 207 -11.46 -7.25 -2.12
N SER A 208 -12.36 -6.46 -1.52
CA SER A 208 -13.65 -6.10 -2.12
C SER A 208 -13.54 -5.39 -3.47
N VAL A 209 -12.38 -4.78 -3.74
CA VAL A 209 -12.10 -4.04 -4.98
C VAL A 209 -10.80 -4.48 -5.65
N ALA A 210 -10.01 -5.36 -5.01
CA ALA A 210 -8.74 -5.87 -5.52
C ALA A 210 -8.97 -6.77 -6.74
N THR A 211 -8.05 -6.72 -7.71
CA THR A 211 -7.98 -7.77 -8.74
C THR A 211 -7.40 -9.05 -8.13
N GLU A 212 -7.54 -10.18 -8.80
CA GLU A 212 -7.10 -11.47 -8.25
C GLU A 212 -5.61 -11.51 -7.88
N ASP A 213 -4.77 -10.83 -8.66
CA ASP A 213 -3.32 -10.69 -8.45
C ASP A 213 -2.94 -9.67 -7.36
N GLU A 214 -3.89 -8.91 -6.85
CA GLU A 214 -3.69 -7.90 -5.79
C GLU A 214 -4.34 -8.29 -4.47
N LYS A 215 -5.09 -9.41 -4.42
CA LYS A 215 -5.76 -9.86 -3.20
C LYS A 215 -4.73 -10.28 -2.16
N VAL A 216 -5.01 -9.90 -0.93
CA VAL A 216 -4.20 -10.27 0.24
C VAL A 216 -4.89 -11.38 1.02
N ASP A 217 -4.10 -12.24 1.64
CA ASP A 217 -4.58 -13.35 2.46
C ASP A 217 -4.06 -13.22 3.90
N ALA A 218 -4.98 -13.26 4.86
CA ALA A 218 -4.66 -13.27 6.29
C ALA A 218 -4.57 -14.71 6.86
N GLY A 219 -4.71 -15.73 6.01
CA GLY A 219 -4.65 -17.15 6.33
C GLY A 219 -5.92 -17.69 7.01
N MET A 220 -5.97 -19.02 7.22
CA MET A 220 -7.15 -19.72 7.78
C MET A 220 -7.53 -19.24 9.19
N ILE A 221 -6.54 -18.84 9.97
CA ILE A 221 -6.73 -18.06 11.19
C ILE A 221 -6.23 -16.67 10.79
N ASN A 222 -7.14 -15.69 10.70
CA ASN A 222 -6.87 -14.35 10.17
C ASN A 222 -5.87 -13.58 11.06
N LEU A 223 -4.59 -13.92 10.97
CA LEU A 223 -3.53 -13.42 11.83
C LEU A 223 -2.80 -12.28 11.12
N PRO A 224 -2.51 -11.16 11.79
CA PRO A 224 -1.76 -10.06 11.18
C PRO A 224 -0.41 -10.50 10.57
N GLY A 225 0.28 -11.48 11.14
CA GLY A 225 1.54 -12.00 10.59
C GLY A 225 1.41 -12.67 9.20
N ASN A 226 0.30 -13.36 8.94
CA ASN A 226 0.03 -13.91 7.60
C ASN A 226 -0.22 -12.78 6.60
N LEU A 227 -0.97 -11.76 7.03
CA LEU A 227 -1.24 -10.59 6.20
C LEU A 227 0.03 -9.80 5.88
N VAL A 228 1.00 -9.72 6.81
CA VAL A 228 2.34 -9.17 6.54
C VAL A 228 3.01 -9.93 5.39
N SER A 229 3.03 -11.27 5.47
CA SER A 229 3.68 -12.10 4.45
C SER A 229 3.02 -11.92 3.08
N SER A 230 1.69 -11.89 3.04
CA SER A 230 0.93 -11.66 1.81
C SER A 230 1.18 -10.26 1.22
N ILE A 231 1.18 -9.20 2.05
CA ILE A 231 1.49 -7.84 1.59
C ILE A 231 2.91 -7.75 1.01
N LYS A 232 3.89 -8.40 1.63
CA LYS A 232 5.27 -8.44 1.10
C LYS A 232 5.34 -9.12 -0.27
N GLU A 233 4.65 -10.25 -0.43
CA GLU A 233 4.60 -10.99 -1.70
C GLU A 233 3.96 -10.16 -2.81
N ILE A 234 2.78 -9.58 -2.57
CA ILE A 234 2.11 -8.71 -3.55
C ILE A 234 2.96 -7.47 -3.85
N GLY A 235 3.52 -6.83 -2.82
CA GLY A 235 4.34 -5.63 -2.96
C GLY A 235 5.59 -5.84 -3.82
N ALA A 236 6.19 -7.03 -3.76
CA ALA A 236 7.32 -7.41 -4.61
C ALA A 236 6.94 -7.62 -6.08
N ASN A 237 5.69 -7.99 -6.34
CA ASN A 237 5.21 -8.39 -7.68
C ASN A 237 4.43 -7.28 -8.40
N VAL A 238 3.87 -6.30 -7.68
CA VAL A 238 3.01 -5.25 -8.24
C VAL A 238 3.71 -3.89 -8.24
N SER A 239 4.25 -3.50 -9.40
CA SER A 239 5.12 -2.31 -9.53
C SER A 239 4.48 -0.97 -9.15
N TRP A 240 3.15 -0.83 -9.26
CA TRP A 240 2.44 0.42 -8.92
C TRP A 240 1.92 0.47 -7.47
N SER A 241 2.01 -0.65 -6.73
CA SER A 241 1.43 -0.77 -5.38
C SER A 241 2.17 0.05 -4.30
N LEU A 242 3.27 0.72 -4.65
CA LEU A 242 4.17 1.45 -3.74
C LEU A 242 4.30 0.77 -2.36
N TYR A 243 4.80 -0.47 -2.39
CA TYR A 243 5.20 -1.21 -1.19
C TYR A 243 6.08 -0.34 -0.30
N ALA A 244 5.81 -0.37 1.00
CA ALA A 244 6.61 0.34 1.97
C ALA A 244 6.62 -0.38 3.33
N GLU A 245 7.79 -0.37 3.96
CA GLU A 245 7.98 -0.72 5.37
C GLU A 245 7.98 0.57 6.21
N GLY A 246 7.36 0.53 7.38
CA GLY A 246 7.31 1.65 8.32
C GLY A 246 6.63 2.91 7.77
N TYR A 247 5.75 2.77 6.76
CA TYR A 247 5.07 3.91 6.17
C TYR A 247 4.24 4.64 7.22
N ARG A 248 4.36 5.97 7.27
CA ARG A 248 3.70 6.79 8.28
C ARG A 248 2.18 6.55 8.28
N VAL A 249 1.60 6.46 9.48
CA VAL A 249 0.16 6.38 9.65
C VAL A 249 -0.42 7.79 9.64
N PRO A 250 -1.38 8.12 8.74
CA PRO A 250 -1.96 9.45 8.71
C PRO A 250 -2.81 9.74 9.95
N PHE A 251 -2.89 11.02 10.32
CA PHE A 251 -3.69 11.47 11.45
C PHE A 251 -4.14 12.93 11.24
N ASP A 252 -4.97 13.17 10.22
CA ASP A 252 -5.46 14.50 9.87
C ASP A 252 -6.73 14.91 10.64
N TYR A 253 -7.44 13.94 11.23
CA TYR A 253 -8.73 14.13 11.89
C TYR A 253 -8.74 13.52 13.30
N PRO A 254 -9.63 14.00 14.20
CA PRO A 254 -9.89 13.36 15.48
C PRO A 254 -10.34 11.90 15.33
N THR A 255 -10.38 11.19 16.45
CA THR A 255 -10.85 9.81 16.54
C THR A 255 -12.37 9.71 16.60
N TYR A 256 -12.91 8.66 15.97
CA TYR A 256 -14.34 8.34 15.98
C TYR A 256 -14.55 6.84 16.19
N TYR A 257 -15.70 6.47 16.74
CA TYR A 257 -16.11 5.08 16.97
C TYR A 257 -17.43 4.77 16.29
N GLY A 258 -17.54 3.54 15.77
CA GLY A 258 -18.77 2.93 15.30
C GLY A 258 -19.28 3.49 13.96
N ASN A 259 -20.45 3.01 13.56
CA ASN A 259 -21.19 3.50 12.41
C ASN A 259 -22.66 3.75 12.81
N PRO A 260 -23.19 4.99 12.71
CA PRO A 260 -22.52 6.19 12.22
C PRO A 260 -21.33 6.60 13.09
N PRO A 261 -20.27 7.23 12.53
CA PRO A 261 -19.10 7.64 13.31
C PRO A 261 -19.44 8.69 14.37
N ILE A 262 -19.13 8.39 15.63
CA ILE A 262 -19.31 9.31 16.76
C ILE A 262 -17.95 9.69 17.34
N ARG A 263 -17.71 10.98 17.55
CA ARG A 263 -16.42 11.47 18.07
C ARG A 263 -16.13 10.84 19.43
N LYS A 264 -15.00 10.16 19.55
CA LYS A 264 -14.60 9.46 20.78
C LYS A 264 -13.10 9.21 20.78
N ASN A 265 -12.45 9.41 21.92
CA ASN A 265 -11.06 9.02 22.10
C ASN A 265 -10.97 7.53 22.49
N PRO A 266 -10.07 6.75 21.87
CA PRO A 266 -9.86 5.36 22.24
C PRO A 266 -9.18 5.27 23.60
N THR A 267 -9.68 4.37 24.44
CA THR A 267 -8.97 3.87 25.61
C THR A 267 -8.41 2.51 25.22
N PHE A 268 -7.09 2.43 25.05
CA PHE A 268 -6.41 1.17 24.78
C PHE A 268 -6.22 0.41 26.10
N ASP A 269 -6.68 -0.83 26.13
CA ASP A 269 -6.40 -1.76 27.21
C ASP A 269 -4.94 -2.23 27.05
N ASN A 270 -4.02 -1.41 27.54
CA ASN A 270 -2.66 -1.82 27.74
C ASN A 270 -2.66 -2.66 29.03
N SER A 271 -2.78 -3.98 28.92
CA SER A 271 -2.50 -4.89 30.03
C SER A 271 -0.99 -4.95 30.32
N SER A 272 -0.40 -3.77 30.58
CA SER A 272 0.95 -3.54 31.06
C SER A 272 0.92 -2.54 32.23
N SER A 273 0.05 -2.78 33.21
CA SER A 273 0.42 -2.41 34.58
C SER A 273 1.45 -3.45 35.04
N SER A 274 2.72 -3.04 34.98
CA SER A 274 3.85 -3.60 35.72
C SER A 274 3.42 -4.37 36.98
N SER A 275 3.81 -5.64 37.06
CA SER A 275 4.03 -6.37 38.32
C SER A 275 5.43 -6.95 38.28
#